data_AF-A0ABD7CII4-F1
#
_entry.id   AF-A0ABD7CII4-F1
#
_cell.length_a   1.000
_cell.length_b   1.000
_cell.length_c   1.000
_cell.angle_alpha   90.00
_cell.angle_beta   90.00
_cell.angle_gamma   90.00
#
_symmetry.space_group_name_H-M   'P 1'
#
loop_
_entity.id
_entity.type
_entity.pdbx_description
1 polymer ?
#
loop_
_entity_poly.entity_id
_entity_poly.type
_entity_poly.pdbx_seq_one_letter_code
_entity_poly.pdbx_strand_id
1 'polypeptide(L)'
;MENSHIKLNEIKSKIEGFIEKSQLEYAHRLIDNYISQIPDDIEIYSMKAVVLILEGNLGDAEKVLKLGLSINKNNFDLNYNLAYICEIQQRYYEALLFYIVAKENNNNYDMINEIENRISSIKELLDINNKNYDFILCGSNINKNILQSLKKIGNIKGFIETNDLEVEKELVSIIKWNEIKNLNYDYIIIMENDIGRSKKIIERLKKYNVNFSKVYNYCDYNLSIEGFEYKLYDFFLKDKVELLVTGLSYAETGIDCKYLDIPACNFALSSQDLFYDYNILKYLLQFKDKMSNLKYVIIGLSYYSFDYDLSKSSEAIRIHRYSEFIKDIHNYTSKLSININKSLYRAMHSKEDYNKMMLVKMNTVMYNENAEVQEYIAKHHAAMCHPETVKENKIIFKNYLELLKSINIKPVIVVFPTSNYHHKFFEDGVLKKRFYNILEEFSKEYNLKVFDYFKSDLFDYNDFWDYSHLNKNGAKKMTEILNNVILNK
;
A
#
# COMPACT_ATOMS: atom_id res chain seq x y z
N MET A 1 -10.97 9.23 -40.30
CA MET A 1 -10.27 8.84 -39.06
C MET A 1 -8.83 8.46 -39.34
N GLU A 2 -8.54 7.65 -40.36
CA GLU A 2 -7.16 7.28 -40.74
C GLU A 2 -6.29 8.49 -41.15
N ASN A 3 -6.79 9.37 -42.03
CA ASN A 3 -6.08 10.60 -42.45
C ASN A 3 -5.86 11.63 -41.33
N SER A 4 -6.67 11.62 -40.27
CA SER A 4 -6.46 12.50 -39.11
C SER A 4 -5.37 11.94 -38.19
N HIS A 5 -5.37 10.63 -37.94
CA HIS A 5 -4.31 9.99 -37.15
C HIS A 5 -2.93 10.10 -37.81
N ILE A 6 -2.84 9.93 -39.13
CA ILE A 6 -1.59 10.09 -39.88
C ILE A 6 -1.02 11.51 -39.69
N LYS A 7 -1.86 12.55 -39.82
CA LYS A 7 -1.44 13.94 -39.61
C LYS A 7 -0.97 14.23 -38.18
N LEU A 8 -1.57 13.58 -37.18
CA LEU A 8 -1.17 13.77 -35.78
C LEU A 8 0.19 13.14 -35.50
N ASN A 9 0.44 11.95 -36.03
CA ASN A 9 1.74 11.29 -35.91
C ASN A 9 2.84 12.10 -36.64
N GLU A 10 2.55 12.68 -37.80
CA GLU A 10 3.49 13.59 -38.48
C GLU A 10 3.87 14.82 -37.65
N ILE A 11 2.93 15.36 -36.87
CA ILE A 11 3.21 16.50 -35.98
C ILE A 11 4.12 16.05 -34.83
N LYS A 12 3.84 14.89 -34.22
CA LYS A 12 4.67 14.31 -33.16
C LYS A 12 6.10 14.02 -33.64
N SER A 13 6.28 13.40 -34.81
CA SER A 13 7.61 13.19 -35.39
C SER A 13 8.35 14.49 -35.72
N LYS A 14 7.63 15.57 -36.07
CA LYS A 14 8.25 16.90 -36.22
C LYS A 14 8.71 17.46 -34.87
N ILE A 15 7.92 17.28 -33.82
CA ILE A 15 8.30 17.68 -32.45
C ILE A 15 9.56 16.93 -32.02
N GLU A 16 9.59 15.61 -32.19
CA GLU A 16 10.79 14.78 -31.91
C GLU A 16 12.00 15.29 -32.69
N GLY A 17 11.86 15.53 -34.00
CA GLY A 17 12.95 16.07 -34.81
C GLY A 17 13.43 17.46 -34.38
N PHE A 18 12.57 18.29 -33.77
CA PHE A 18 12.99 19.56 -33.15
C PHE A 18 13.74 19.33 -31.83
N ILE A 19 13.28 18.39 -31.00
CA ILE A 19 13.95 18.02 -29.74
C ILE A 19 15.36 17.50 -30.02
N GLU A 20 15.51 16.56 -30.95
CA GLU A 20 16.81 15.97 -31.33
C GLU A 20 17.81 17.03 -31.85
N LYS A 21 17.31 18.05 -32.55
CA LYS A 21 18.11 19.17 -33.07
C LYS A 21 18.32 20.30 -32.05
N SER A 22 17.88 20.13 -30.80
CA SER A 22 17.90 21.17 -29.75
C SER A 22 17.17 22.46 -30.15
N GLN A 23 16.17 22.36 -31.03
CA GLN A 23 15.33 23.46 -31.51
C GLN A 23 14.10 23.63 -30.59
N LEU A 24 14.35 23.83 -29.30
CA LEU A 24 13.36 23.71 -28.23
C LEU A 24 12.20 24.71 -28.34
N GLU A 25 12.47 25.95 -28.78
CA GLU A 25 11.42 26.96 -29.00
C GLU A 25 10.39 26.54 -30.07
N TYR A 26 10.85 25.83 -31.12
CA TYR A 26 9.96 25.32 -32.17
C TYR A 26 9.14 24.14 -31.68
N ALA A 27 9.75 23.23 -30.90
CA ALA A 27 9.04 22.14 -30.24
C ALA A 27 7.95 22.69 -29.31
N HIS A 28 8.28 23.67 -28.46
CA HIS A 28 7.36 24.26 -27.49
C HIS A 28 6.11 24.85 -28.16
N ARG A 29 6.30 25.69 -29.18
CA ARG A 29 5.18 26.30 -29.93
C ARG A 29 4.28 25.26 -30.58
N LEU A 30 4.88 24.22 -31.17
CA LEU A 30 4.13 23.17 -31.85
C LEU A 30 3.33 22.30 -30.86
N ILE A 31 3.93 22.00 -29.71
CA ILE A 31 3.30 21.30 -28.58
C ILE A 31 2.12 22.09 -28.01
N ASP A 32 2.27 23.38 -27.73
CA ASP A 32 1.20 24.19 -27.14
C ASP A 32 -0.01 24.30 -28.07
N ASN A 33 0.25 24.48 -29.37
CA ASN A 33 -0.79 24.45 -30.38
C ASN A 33 -1.49 23.07 -30.42
N TYR A 34 -0.72 21.98 -30.31
CA TYR A 34 -1.28 20.63 -30.29
C TYR A 34 -2.20 20.41 -29.09
N ILE A 35 -1.74 20.72 -27.87
CA ILE A 35 -2.50 20.55 -26.63
C ILE A 35 -3.81 21.34 -26.67
N SER A 36 -3.81 22.55 -27.24
CA SER A 36 -5.01 23.37 -27.35
C SER A 36 -6.11 22.75 -28.22
N GLN A 37 -5.74 21.85 -29.14
CA GLN A 37 -6.66 21.17 -30.04
C GLN A 37 -7.02 19.77 -29.53
N ILE A 38 -6.07 19.07 -28.91
CA ILE A 38 -6.20 17.67 -28.48
C ILE A 38 -5.59 17.52 -27.07
N PRO A 39 -6.31 17.97 -26.03
CA PRO A 39 -5.80 17.94 -24.67
C PRO A 39 -5.72 16.53 -24.07
N ASP A 40 -6.37 15.52 -24.68
CA ASP A 40 -6.43 14.16 -24.14
C ASP A 40 -5.29 13.25 -24.63
N ASP A 41 -4.43 13.72 -25.55
CA ASP A 41 -3.31 12.93 -26.05
C ASP A 41 -2.16 12.93 -25.03
N ILE A 42 -2.03 11.85 -24.26
CA ILE A 42 -1.09 11.75 -23.15
C ILE A 42 0.37 11.88 -23.59
N GLU A 43 0.71 11.44 -24.80
CA GLU A 43 2.08 11.43 -25.32
C GLU A 43 2.64 12.85 -25.46
N ILE A 44 1.79 13.84 -25.79
CA ILE A 44 2.23 15.23 -25.96
C ILE A 44 2.71 15.85 -24.64
N TYR A 45 2.15 15.41 -23.50
CA TYR A 45 2.59 15.86 -22.17
C TYR A 45 3.99 15.32 -21.87
N SER A 46 4.29 14.09 -22.29
CA SER A 46 5.63 13.52 -22.16
C SER A 46 6.64 14.31 -22.99
N MET A 47 6.33 14.59 -24.27
CA MET A 47 7.18 15.40 -25.14
C MET A 47 7.41 16.81 -24.57
N LYS A 48 6.36 17.45 -24.05
CA LYS A 48 6.44 18.76 -23.39
C LYS A 48 7.34 18.72 -22.16
N ALA A 49 7.23 17.69 -21.34
CA ALA A 49 8.08 17.53 -20.18
C ALA A 49 9.55 17.34 -20.57
N VAL A 50 9.85 16.56 -21.61
CA VAL A 50 11.23 16.39 -22.12
C VAL A 50 11.81 17.73 -22.58
N VAL A 51 11.06 18.53 -23.34
CA VAL A 51 11.50 19.89 -23.74
C VAL A 51 11.84 20.73 -22.50
N LEU A 52 10.95 20.77 -21.51
CA LEU A 52 11.15 21.55 -20.29
C LEU A 52 12.33 21.04 -19.45
N ILE A 53 12.57 19.73 -19.41
CA ILE A 53 13.75 19.13 -18.76
C ILE A 53 15.03 19.58 -19.45
N LEU A 54 15.08 19.57 -20.79
CA LEU A 54 16.24 20.01 -21.58
C LEU A 54 16.51 21.52 -21.42
N GLU A 55 15.47 22.32 -21.18
CA GLU A 55 15.58 23.75 -20.84
C GLU A 55 16.01 23.99 -19.38
N GLY A 56 16.10 22.95 -18.55
CA GLY A 56 16.37 23.06 -17.12
C GLY A 56 15.18 23.53 -16.28
N ASN A 57 13.99 23.65 -16.87
CA ASN A 57 12.76 24.08 -16.19
C ASN A 57 12.03 22.88 -15.56
N LEU A 58 12.67 22.29 -14.55
CA LEU A 58 12.17 21.07 -13.88
C LEU A 58 10.82 21.27 -13.19
N GLY A 59 10.56 22.47 -12.66
CA GLY A 59 9.32 22.78 -11.95
C GLY A 59 8.09 22.76 -12.86
N ASP A 60 8.21 23.32 -14.07
CA ASP A 60 7.11 23.28 -15.04
C ASP A 60 7.00 21.91 -15.71
N ALA A 61 8.12 21.20 -15.91
CA ALA A 61 8.09 19.82 -16.38
C ALA A 61 7.29 18.92 -15.42
N GLU A 62 7.52 19.03 -14.11
CA GLU A 62 6.77 18.28 -13.10
C GLU A 62 5.26 18.57 -13.15
N LYS A 63 4.86 19.84 -13.32
CA LYS A 63 3.43 20.19 -13.44
C LYS A 63 2.79 19.55 -14.66
N VAL A 64 3.48 19.58 -15.80
CA VAL A 64 3.01 18.98 -17.06
C VAL A 64 2.86 17.45 -16.91
N LEU A 65 3.83 16.79 -16.28
CA LEU A 65 3.79 15.35 -16.03
C LEU A 65 2.62 14.97 -15.10
N LYS A 66 2.44 15.71 -14.00
CA LYS A 66 1.30 15.50 -13.08
C LYS A 66 -0.05 15.70 -13.77
N LEU A 67 -0.15 16.68 -14.66
CA LEU A 67 -1.35 16.90 -15.46
C LEU A 67 -1.62 15.70 -16.37
N GLY A 68 -0.62 15.20 -17.10
CA GLY A 68 -0.78 14.00 -17.91
C GLY A 68 -1.15 12.75 -17.09
N LEU A 69 -0.55 12.59 -15.91
CA LEU A 69 -0.86 11.48 -14.99
C LEU A 69 -2.26 11.59 -14.35
N SER A 70 -2.86 12.78 -14.33
CA SER A 70 -4.27 12.94 -13.93
C SER A 70 -5.23 12.32 -14.95
N ILE A 71 -4.81 12.20 -16.22
CA ILE A 71 -5.56 11.55 -17.31
C ILE A 71 -5.27 10.06 -17.31
N ASN A 72 -3.99 9.66 -17.27
CA ASN A 72 -3.58 8.25 -17.22
C ASN A 72 -2.44 8.02 -16.23
N LYS A 73 -2.80 7.57 -15.02
CA LYS A 73 -1.88 7.26 -13.92
C LYS A 73 -0.90 6.10 -14.20
N ASN A 74 -1.15 5.31 -15.24
CA ASN A 74 -0.37 4.11 -15.59
C ASN A 74 0.52 4.34 -16.81
N ASN A 75 0.59 5.56 -17.36
CA ASN A 75 1.46 5.84 -18.50
C ASN A 75 2.95 5.71 -18.11
N PHE A 76 3.69 4.89 -18.87
CA PHE A 76 5.10 4.61 -18.63
C PHE A 76 5.97 5.88 -18.67
N ASP A 77 5.95 6.60 -19.79
CA ASP A 77 6.88 7.72 -20.03
C ASP A 77 6.69 8.84 -19.01
N LEU A 78 5.44 9.16 -18.68
CA LEU A 78 5.14 10.17 -17.68
C LEU A 78 5.65 9.79 -16.29
N ASN A 79 5.47 8.53 -15.88
CA ASN A 79 5.98 8.05 -14.59
C ASN A 79 7.51 8.01 -14.58
N TYR A 80 8.15 7.54 -15.66
CA TYR A 80 9.61 7.50 -15.77
C TYR A 80 10.21 8.90 -15.72
N ASN A 81 9.69 9.84 -16.51
CA ASN A 81 10.19 11.22 -16.55
C ASN A 81 9.97 11.94 -15.22
N LEU A 82 8.85 11.69 -14.54
CA LEU A 82 8.61 12.26 -13.21
C LEU A 82 9.56 11.67 -12.16
N ALA A 83 9.82 10.36 -12.22
CA ALA A 83 10.81 9.71 -11.37
C ALA A 83 12.20 10.29 -11.58
N TYR A 84 12.60 10.53 -12.84
CA TYR A 84 13.87 11.12 -13.21
C TYR A 84 14.04 12.54 -12.67
N ILE A 85 13.00 13.40 -12.78
CA ILE A 85 13.02 14.75 -12.17
C ILE A 85 13.19 14.64 -10.65
N CYS A 86 12.44 13.75 -10.00
CA CYS A 86 12.54 13.54 -8.55
C CYS A 86 13.96 13.09 -8.16
N GLU A 87 14.57 12.19 -8.95
CA GLU A 87 15.92 11.69 -8.74
C GLU A 87 16.98 12.80 -8.83
N ILE A 88 16.93 13.65 -9.87
CA ILE A 88 17.84 14.81 -10.03
C ILE A 88 17.71 15.76 -8.84
N GLN A 89 16.50 15.95 -8.33
CA GLN A 89 16.21 16.82 -7.19
C GLN A 89 16.45 16.14 -5.84
N GLN A 90 17.00 14.91 -5.82
CA GLN A 90 17.27 14.12 -4.62
C GLN A 90 16.03 13.81 -3.77
N ARG A 91 14.83 13.84 -4.39
CA ARG A 91 13.56 13.38 -3.80
C ARG A 91 13.42 11.87 -3.97
N TYR A 92 14.32 11.13 -3.33
CA TYR A 92 14.53 9.71 -3.58
C TYR A 92 13.31 8.82 -3.27
N TYR A 93 12.53 9.12 -2.23
CA TYR A 93 11.30 8.37 -1.94
C TYR A 93 10.25 8.51 -3.05
N GLU A 94 10.15 9.69 -3.65
CA GLU A 94 9.22 9.98 -4.74
C GLU A 94 9.68 9.29 -6.02
N ALA A 95 10.97 9.43 -6.36
CA ALA A 95 11.59 8.75 -7.48
C ALA A 95 11.39 7.23 -7.42
N LEU A 96 11.60 6.62 -6.24
CA LEU A 96 11.39 5.19 -6.02
C LEU A 96 9.97 4.74 -6.42
N LEU A 97 8.94 5.45 -5.95
CA LEU A 97 7.55 5.09 -6.22
C LEU A 97 7.17 5.29 -7.68
N PHE A 98 7.61 6.39 -8.30
CA PHE A 98 7.34 6.64 -9.72
C PHE A 98 8.05 5.63 -10.62
N TYR A 99 9.29 5.23 -10.32
CA TYR A 99 9.98 4.16 -11.04
C TYR A 99 9.33 2.78 -10.85
N ILE A 100 8.82 2.46 -9.65
CA ILE A 100 8.08 1.21 -9.43
C ILE A 100 6.87 1.16 -10.36
N VAL A 101 6.06 2.21 -10.41
CA VAL A 101 4.88 2.27 -11.28
C VAL A 101 5.26 2.28 -12.76
N ALA A 102 6.34 2.97 -13.16
CA ALA A 102 6.84 2.92 -14.52
C ALA A 102 7.21 1.48 -14.92
N LYS A 103 7.94 0.76 -14.05
CA LYS A 103 8.34 -0.62 -14.29
C LYS A 103 7.15 -1.57 -14.47
N GLU A 104 6.10 -1.40 -13.65
CA GLU A 104 4.87 -2.21 -13.73
C GLU A 104 4.13 -2.05 -15.07
N ASN A 105 4.32 -0.93 -15.77
CA ASN A 105 3.59 -0.57 -16.98
C ASN A 105 4.46 -0.58 -18.25
N ASN A 106 5.60 -1.28 -18.21
CA ASN A 106 6.50 -1.43 -19.35
C ASN A 106 6.80 -2.91 -19.63
N ASN A 107 6.85 -3.28 -20.91
CA ASN A 107 7.16 -4.64 -21.35
C ASN A 107 8.56 -4.77 -21.98
N ASN A 108 9.29 -3.66 -22.16
CA ASN A 108 10.64 -3.68 -22.73
C ASN A 108 11.67 -4.10 -21.67
N TYR A 109 12.33 -5.25 -21.89
CA TYR A 109 13.27 -5.85 -20.94
C TYR A 109 14.49 -4.96 -20.62
N ASP A 110 15.06 -4.28 -21.62
CA ASP A 110 16.24 -3.44 -21.42
C ASP A 110 15.91 -2.22 -20.56
N MET A 111 14.75 -1.59 -20.84
CA MET A 111 14.23 -0.49 -20.04
C MET A 111 13.86 -0.91 -18.62
N ILE A 112 13.27 -2.10 -18.45
CA ILE A 112 13.01 -2.66 -17.11
C ILE A 112 14.31 -2.82 -16.33
N ASN A 113 15.37 -3.37 -16.94
CA ASN A 113 16.67 -3.53 -16.28
C ASN A 113 17.28 -2.18 -15.90
N GLU A 114 17.18 -1.17 -16.76
CA GLU A 114 17.64 0.18 -16.43
C GLU A 114 16.92 0.74 -15.21
N ILE A 115 15.59 0.62 -15.17
CA ILE A 115 14.77 1.08 -14.04
C ILE A 115 15.10 0.29 -12.77
N GLU A 116 15.34 -1.02 -12.87
CA GLU A 116 15.74 -1.84 -11.72
C GLU A 116 17.10 -1.41 -11.15
N ASN A 117 18.07 -1.05 -12.00
CA ASN A 117 19.35 -0.51 -11.55
C ASN A 117 19.15 0.83 -10.81
N ARG A 118 18.36 1.74 -11.37
CA ARG A 118 18.04 3.03 -10.72
C ARG A 118 17.33 2.83 -9.38
N ILE A 119 16.35 1.93 -9.32
CA ILE A 119 15.65 1.56 -8.08
C ILE A 119 16.64 1.01 -7.05
N SER A 120 17.58 0.15 -7.46
CA SER A 120 18.59 -0.40 -6.56
C SER A 120 19.48 0.71 -5.97
N SER A 121 19.99 1.61 -6.81
CA SER A 121 20.81 2.74 -6.34
C SER A 121 20.03 3.67 -5.39
N ILE A 122 18.77 3.97 -5.69
CA ILE A 122 17.91 4.78 -4.81
C ILE A 122 17.70 4.09 -3.45
N LYS A 123 17.46 2.77 -3.44
CA LYS A 123 17.28 2.02 -2.19
C LYS A 123 18.53 2.04 -1.32
N GLU A 124 19.71 1.97 -1.92
CA GLU A 124 20.99 2.10 -1.20
C GLU A 124 21.10 3.48 -0.55
N LEU A 125 20.78 4.56 -1.28
CA LEU A 125 20.79 5.93 -0.74
C LEU A 125 19.80 6.14 0.41
N LEU A 126 18.66 5.44 0.39
CA LEU A 126 17.63 5.50 1.42
C LEU A 126 17.89 4.58 2.62
N ASP A 127 18.99 3.83 2.65
CA ASP A 127 19.25 2.78 3.65
C ASP A 127 18.05 1.80 3.77
N ILE A 128 17.45 1.48 2.61
CA ILE A 128 16.42 0.46 2.49
C ILE A 128 17.16 -0.87 2.31
N ASN A 129 17.32 -1.58 3.42
CA ASN A 129 18.04 -2.85 3.55
C ASN A 129 17.83 -3.81 2.37
N ASN A 130 18.89 -4.03 1.58
CA ASN A 130 19.00 -5.09 0.58
C ASN A 130 19.84 -6.25 1.16
N LYS A 131 19.49 -6.78 2.34
CA LYS A 131 20.20 -7.97 2.85
C LYS A 131 20.03 -9.09 1.83
N ASN A 132 21.15 -9.54 1.26
CA ASN A 132 21.18 -10.70 0.39
C ASN A 132 21.16 -11.97 1.27
N TYR A 133 20.02 -12.65 1.32
CA TYR A 133 19.84 -13.83 2.16
C TYR A 133 20.36 -15.11 1.51
N ASP A 134 20.95 -16.00 2.29
CA ASP A 134 21.30 -17.34 1.82
C ASP A 134 20.19 -18.34 2.14
N PHE A 135 19.46 -18.77 1.10
CA PHE A 135 18.31 -19.68 1.21
C PHE A 135 18.66 -21.12 0.88
N ILE A 136 18.08 -22.05 1.62
CA ILE A 136 17.93 -23.46 1.24
C ILE A 136 16.45 -23.72 0.98
N LEU A 137 16.13 -24.49 -0.05
CA LEU A 137 14.76 -24.80 -0.42
C LEU A 137 14.41 -26.25 -0.06
N CYS A 138 13.15 -26.54 0.25
CA CYS A 138 12.64 -27.89 0.50
C CYS A 138 11.19 -28.00 0.02
N GLY A 139 10.75 -29.19 -0.38
CA GLY A 139 9.40 -29.41 -0.92
C GLY A 139 9.41 -30.47 -2.01
N SER A 140 8.26 -30.77 -2.62
CA SER A 140 8.18 -31.59 -3.84
C SER A 140 7.87 -30.78 -5.10
N ASN A 141 7.37 -29.54 -4.96
CA ASN A 141 6.97 -28.69 -6.10
C ASN A 141 7.55 -27.27 -5.98
N ILE A 142 8.54 -26.95 -6.82
CA ILE A 142 9.14 -25.62 -6.86
C ILE A 142 8.26 -24.68 -7.69
N ASN A 143 7.48 -23.84 -7.02
CA ASN A 143 6.79 -22.74 -7.70
C ASN A 143 7.80 -21.73 -8.24
N LYS A 144 7.82 -21.57 -9.57
CA LYS A 144 8.79 -20.73 -10.31
C LYS A 144 8.70 -19.25 -9.94
N ASN A 145 7.51 -18.71 -9.67
CA ASN A 145 7.33 -17.30 -9.33
C ASN A 145 7.96 -16.97 -7.97
N ILE A 146 7.79 -17.88 -7.01
CA ILE A 146 8.43 -17.76 -5.69
C ILE A 146 9.94 -17.87 -5.83
N LEU A 147 10.43 -18.85 -6.60
CA LEU A 147 11.87 -19.02 -6.82
C LEU A 147 12.48 -17.75 -7.42
N GLN A 148 11.83 -17.15 -8.41
CA GLN A 148 12.26 -15.86 -8.99
C GLN A 148 12.25 -14.74 -7.95
N SER A 149 11.22 -14.68 -7.10
CA SER A 149 11.12 -13.66 -6.04
C SER A 149 12.21 -13.81 -4.98
N LEU A 150 12.52 -15.05 -4.56
CA LEU A 150 13.61 -15.34 -3.62
C LEU A 150 14.98 -14.98 -4.22
N LYS A 151 15.20 -15.25 -5.51
CA LYS A 151 16.43 -14.87 -6.23
C LYS A 151 16.66 -13.35 -6.28
N LYS A 152 15.59 -12.53 -6.16
CA LYS A 152 15.71 -11.07 -6.12
C LYS A 152 16.22 -10.53 -4.77
N ILE A 153 16.12 -11.32 -3.70
CA ILE A 153 16.50 -10.90 -2.35
C ILE A 153 17.55 -11.79 -1.69
N GLY A 154 18.03 -12.79 -2.41
CA GLY A 154 18.86 -13.84 -1.83
C GLY A 154 19.50 -14.77 -2.85
N ASN A 155 20.48 -15.53 -2.38
CA ASN A 155 21.11 -16.62 -3.11
C ASN A 155 20.43 -17.94 -2.73
N ILE A 156 20.15 -18.78 -3.73
CA ILE A 156 19.70 -20.15 -3.49
C ILE A 156 20.93 -21.06 -3.38
N LYS A 157 21.22 -21.56 -2.18
CA LYS A 157 22.38 -22.43 -1.90
C LYS A 157 22.19 -23.89 -2.28
N GLY A 158 20.95 -24.32 -2.39
CA GLY A 158 20.62 -25.69 -2.74
C GLY A 158 19.20 -26.08 -2.38
N PHE A 159 18.83 -27.29 -2.79
CA PHE A 159 17.52 -27.89 -2.53
C PHE A 159 17.68 -29.17 -1.70
N ILE A 160 16.93 -29.32 -0.61
CA ILE A 160 16.97 -30.53 0.22
C ILE A 160 16.30 -31.67 -0.55
N GLU A 161 17.03 -32.76 -0.75
CA GLU A 161 16.55 -33.98 -1.41
C GLU A 161 15.21 -34.46 -0.82
N THR A 162 14.14 -34.53 -1.62
CA THR A 162 12.88 -35.19 -1.24
C THR A 162 12.58 -36.31 -2.24
N ASN A 163 11.96 -37.39 -1.77
CA ASN A 163 11.78 -38.62 -2.56
C ASN A 163 10.84 -38.44 -3.77
N ASP A 164 10.12 -37.32 -3.85
CA ASP A 164 9.06 -37.04 -4.83
C ASP A 164 9.46 -35.94 -5.84
N LEU A 165 10.76 -35.68 -6.06
CA LEU A 165 11.23 -34.55 -6.87
C LEU A 165 11.29 -34.82 -8.38
N GLU A 166 10.40 -34.16 -9.12
CA GLU A 166 10.68 -33.70 -10.48
C GLU A 166 11.25 -32.27 -10.41
N VAL A 167 12.50 -32.14 -9.98
CA VAL A 167 13.21 -30.84 -10.09
C VAL A 167 13.72 -30.72 -11.52
N GLU A 168 13.51 -29.57 -12.16
CA GLU A 168 14.31 -29.16 -13.31
C GLU A 168 15.79 -29.18 -12.86
N LYS A 169 16.47 -30.30 -13.09
CA LYS A 169 17.83 -30.62 -12.60
C LYS A 169 18.90 -29.59 -13.00
N GLU A 170 18.55 -28.63 -13.85
CA GLU A 170 19.49 -27.74 -14.51
C GLU A 170 19.95 -26.53 -13.68
N LEU A 171 19.38 -26.23 -12.50
CA LEU A 171 19.63 -24.91 -11.88
C LEU A 171 20.01 -24.86 -10.39
N VAL A 172 19.98 -25.95 -9.60
CA VAL A 172 20.25 -25.90 -8.15
C VAL A 172 20.93 -27.17 -7.63
N SER A 173 21.95 -27.03 -6.76
CA SER A 173 22.63 -28.13 -6.05
C SER A 173 21.67 -28.90 -5.14
N ILE A 174 21.71 -30.24 -5.17
CA ILE A 174 20.94 -31.09 -4.26
C ILE A 174 21.71 -31.26 -2.95
N ILE A 175 21.06 -30.96 -1.83
CA ILE A 175 21.58 -31.07 -0.46
C ILE A 175 20.98 -32.32 0.19
N LYS A 176 21.82 -33.20 0.72
CA LYS A 176 21.33 -34.33 1.52
C LYS A 176 20.95 -33.88 2.92
N TRP A 177 19.98 -34.56 3.52
CA TRP A 177 19.49 -34.19 4.86
C TRP A 177 20.58 -34.12 5.94
N ASN A 178 21.57 -35.01 5.87
CA ASN A 178 22.70 -35.04 6.81
C ASN A 178 23.73 -33.92 6.59
N GLU A 179 23.69 -33.25 5.44
CA GLU A 179 24.60 -32.14 5.08
C GLU A 179 24.09 -30.79 5.59
N ILE A 180 22.78 -30.64 5.84
CA ILE A 180 22.14 -29.37 6.25
C ILE A 180 22.89 -28.70 7.41
N LYS A 181 23.30 -29.47 8.42
CA LYS A 181 24.00 -28.97 9.61
C LYS A 181 25.38 -28.36 9.33
N ASN A 182 25.99 -28.68 8.18
CA ASN A 182 27.32 -28.23 7.79
C ASN A 182 27.27 -27.03 6.84
N LEU A 183 26.08 -26.59 6.44
CA LEU A 183 25.89 -25.48 5.52
C LEU A 183 25.67 -24.17 6.27
N ASN A 184 26.25 -23.10 5.74
CA ASN A 184 25.89 -21.76 6.17
C ASN A 184 24.66 -21.30 5.38
N TYR A 185 23.58 -20.98 6.08
CA TYR A 185 22.35 -20.45 5.51
C TYR A 185 21.65 -19.51 6.51
N ASP A 186 20.93 -18.55 5.96
CA ASP A 186 20.03 -17.71 6.73
C ASP A 186 18.72 -18.45 6.99
N TYR A 187 18.10 -19.02 5.96
CA TYR A 187 16.77 -19.65 6.06
C TYR A 187 16.57 -20.89 5.21
N ILE A 188 15.70 -21.79 5.68
CA ILE A 188 15.12 -22.90 4.91
C ILE A 188 13.69 -22.52 4.55
N ILE A 189 13.38 -22.48 3.25
CA ILE A 189 12.05 -22.20 2.73
C ILE A 189 11.39 -23.52 2.32
N ILE A 190 10.26 -23.84 2.95
CA ILE A 190 9.40 -24.97 2.58
C ILE A 190 8.45 -24.48 1.48
N MET A 191 8.54 -25.08 0.31
CA MET A 191 7.73 -24.87 -0.90
C MET A 191 6.91 -26.15 -1.14
N GLU A 192 5.94 -26.42 -0.28
CA GLU A 192 5.14 -27.65 -0.31
C GLU A 192 3.66 -27.36 -0.04
N ASN A 193 2.84 -27.41 -1.10
CA ASN A 193 1.42 -27.10 -1.03
C ASN A 193 0.60 -28.21 -0.35
N ASP A 194 1.07 -29.46 -0.35
CA ASP A 194 0.38 -30.52 0.35
C ASP A 194 0.64 -30.45 1.86
N ILE A 195 -0.42 -30.22 2.64
CA ILE A 195 -0.34 -30.08 4.10
C ILE A 195 0.28 -31.33 4.76
N GLY A 196 0.00 -32.52 4.22
CA GLY A 196 0.53 -33.78 4.74
C GLY A 196 2.03 -33.91 4.54
N ARG A 197 2.53 -33.59 3.34
CA ARG A 197 3.95 -33.57 2.99
C ARG A 197 4.69 -32.46 3.73
N SER A 198 4.11 -31.26 3.84
CA SER A 198 4.70 -30.15 4.59
C SER A 198 4.92 -30.53 6.07
N LYS A 199 3.93 -31.19 6.71
CA LYS A 199 4.10 -31.74 8.07
C LYS A 199 5.26 -32.74 8.16
N LYS A 200 5.38 -33.66 7.20
CA LYS A 200 6.50 -34.64 7.16
C LYS A 200 7.86 -33.94 6.98
N ILE A 201 7.94 -32.90 6.15
CA ILE A 201 9.16 -32.08 6.00
C ILE A 201 9.53 -31.43 7.33
N ILE A 202 8.55 -30.82 8.01
CA ILE A 202 8.75 -30.20 9.33
C ILE A 202 9.25 -31.21 10.36
N GLU A 203 8.63 -32.39 10.46
CA GLU A 203 9.08 -33.46 11.36
C GLU A 203 10.51 -33.91 11.05
N ARG A 204 10.87 -34.00 9.77
CA ARG A 204 12.22 -34.38 9.35
C ARG A 204 13.24 -33.28 9.68
N LEU A 205 12.93 -32.00 9.46
CA LEU A 205 13.78 -30.88 9.86
C LEU A 205 14.05 -30.89 11.38
N LYS A 206 13.04 -31.22 12.21
CA LYS A 206 13.22 -31.41 13.67
C LYS A 206 14.22 -32.51 13.98
N LYS A 207 14.13 -33.67 13.31
CA LYS A 207 15.04 -34.81 13.49
C LYS A 207 16.50 -34.46 13.19
N TYR A 208 16.75 -33.52 12.27
CA TYR A 208 18.09 -33.04 11.93
C TYR A 208 18.53 -31.82 12.76
N ASN A 209 17.84 -31.48 13.85
CA ASN A 209 18.15 -30.37 14.76
C ASN A 209 18.25 -29.00 14.06
N VAL A 210 17.43 -28.79 13.02
CA VAL A 210 17.33 -27.48 12.37
C VAL A 210 16.74 -26.47 13.34
N ASN A 211 17.33 -25.27 13.41
CA ASN A 211 16.75 -24.17 14.16
C ASN A 211 15.47 -23.67 13.47
N PHE A 212 14.30 -23.88 14.09
CA PHE A 212 13.01 -23.49 13.52
C PHE A 212 12.79 -21.99 13.41
N SER A 213 13.57 -21.16 14.11
CA SER A 213 13.54 -19.70 13.83
C SER A 213 14.10 -19.35 12.45
N LYS A 214 14.77 -20.31 11.79
CA LYS A 214 15.28 -20.22 10.42
C LYS A 214 14.42 -20.96 9.39
N VAL A 215 13.27 -21.52 9.78
CA VAL A 215 12.40 -22.27 8.86
C VAL A 215 11.18 -21.42 8.52
N TYR A 216 10.87 -21.32 7.24
CA TYR A 216 9.77 -20.52 6.71
C TYR A 216 8.92 -21.38 5.78
N ASN A 217 7.61 -21.43 5.99
CA ASN A 217 6.70 -22.24 5.18
C ASN A 217 5.88 -21.37 4.23
N TYR A 218 6.18 -21.42 2.93
CA TYR A 218 5.53 -20.56 1.95
C TYR A 218 4.01 -20.77 1.86
N CYS A 219 3.50 -21.97 2.13
CA CYS A 219 2.07 -22.24 1.92
C CYS A 219 1.17 -21.61 3.00
N ASP A 220 1.75 -21.05 4.05
CA ASP A 220 1.05 -20.25 5.05
C ASP A 220 0.75 -18.82 4.54
N TYR A 221 1.20 -18.46 3.33
CA TYR A 221 1.12 -17.11 2.79
C TYR A 221 0.00 -16.95 1.76
N ASN A 222 -1.10 -16.33 2.19
CA ASN A 222 -2.13 -15.76 1.32
C ASN A 222 -1.98 -14.22 1.34
N LEU A 223 -1.11 -13.69 0.49
CA LEU A 223 -0.85 -12.24 0.43
C LEU A 223 -2.04 -11.54 -0.24
N SER A 224 -2.82 -10.85 0.58
CA SER A 224 -3.83 -9.90 0.10
C SER A 224 -3.16 -8.79 -0.73
N ILE A 225 -3.91 -8.25 -1.70
CA ILE A 225 -3.51 -7.03 -2.41
C ILE A 225 -3.54 -5.86 -1.42
N GLU A 226 -2.49 -5.04 -1.41
CA GLU A 226 -2.27 -3.94 -0.45
C GLU A 226 -2.14 -2.59 -1.17
N GLY A 227 -2.33 -1.50 -0.44
CA GLY A 227 -2.45 -0.16 -1.06
C GLY A 227 -1.44 0.89 -0.63
N PHE A 228 -0.55 0.61 0.33
CA PHE A 228 0.19 1.67 1.00
C PHE A 228 1.11 2.47 0.05
N GLU A 229 1.90 1.77 -0.78
CA GLU A 229 2.79 2.42 -1.74
C GLU A 229 2.02 3.17 -2.85
N TYR A 230 0.85 2.68 -3.25
CA TYR A 230 -0.01 3.37 -4.22
C TYR A 230 -0.74 4.58 -3.63
N LYS A 231 -1.07 4.55 -2.33
CA LYS A 231 -1.56 5.72 -1.58
C LYS A 231 -0.46 6.77 -1.42
N LEU A 232 0.80 6.36 -1.18
CA LEU A 232 1.95 7.27 -1.21
C LEU A 232 2.18 7.88 -2.59
N TYR A 233 2.08 7.07 -3.65
CA TYR A 233 2.14 7.56 -5.03
C TYR A 233 1.11 8.68 -5.27
N ASP A 234 -0.16 8.45 -4.90
CA ASP A 234 -1.24 9.43 -5.06
C ASP A 234 -1.03 10.68 -4.19
N PHE A 235 -0.38 10.53 -3.03
CA PHE A 235 0.04 11.64 -2.18
C PHE A 235 1.09 12.53 -2.87
N PHE A 236 2.11 11.95 -3.52
CA PHE A 236 3.16 12.72 -4.19
C PHE A 236 2.69 13.42 -5.47
N LEU A 237 1.66 12.88 -6.13
CA LEU A 237 1.00 13.56 -7.25
C LEU A 237 0.27 14.84 -6.85
N LYS A 238 -0.16 14.97 -5.59
CA LYS A 238 -0.83 16.18 -5.10
C LYS A 238 0.18 17.27 -4.78
N ASP A 239 -0.23 18.52 -4.96
CA ASP A 239 0.62 19.67 -4.60
C ASP A 239 0.60 19.96 -3.10
N LYS A 240 -0.55 19.75 -2.45
CA LYS A 240 -0.73 19.94 -1.01
C LYS A 240 -1.79 19.00 -0.44
N VAL A 241 -1.74 18.80 0.87
CA VAL A 241 -2.74 18.06 1.65
C VAL A 241 -3.24 18.94 2.79
N GLU A 242 -4.55 19.09 2.90
CA GLU A 242 -5.24 19.81 3.98
C GLU A 242 -5.94 18.87 4.97
N LEU A 243 -6.28 17.65 4.53
CA LEU A 243 -6.87 16.61 5.36
C LEU A 243 -6.23 15.23 5.10
N LEU A 244 -5.87 14.55 6.17
CA LEU A 244 -5.42 13.17 6.14
C LEU A 244 -6.47 12.25 6.78
N VAL A 245 -6.65 11.05 6.25
CA VAL A 245 -7.44 9.99 6.89
C VAL A 245 -6.49 8.86 7.28
N THR A 246 -6.55 8.41 8.54
CA THR A 246 -5.94 7.16 9.01
C THR A 246 -7.02 6.27 9.62
N GLY A 247 -6.75 4.98 9.76
CA GLY A 247 -7.63 4.04 10.45
C GLY A 247 -7.83 2.73 9.72
N LEU A 248 -8.82 1.97 10.20
CA LEU A 248 -9.19 0.64 9.72
C LEU A 248 -9.83 0.64 8.31
N SER A 249 -10.14 -0.55 7.78
CA SER A 249 -10.84 -0.77 6.50
C SER A 249 -12.15 0.01 6.35
N TYR A 250 -12.84 0.30 7.45
CA TYR A 250 -14.05 1.13 7.46
C TYR A 250 -13.77 2.52 6.89
N ALA A 251 -12.64 3.13 7.26
CA ALA A 251 -12.23 4.43 6.73
C ALA A 251 -11.60 4.30 5.33
N GLU A 252 -10.92 3.18 5.04
CA GLU A 252 -10.34 2.90 3.72
C GLU A 252 -11.41 2.95 2.62
N THR A 253 -12.56 2.31 2.89
CA THR A 253 -13.68 2.21 1.94
C THR A 253 -14.75 3.27 2.17
N GLY A 254 -14.85 3.83 3.38
CA GLY A 254 -15.90 4.77 3.77
C GLY A 254 -15.64 6.24 3.44
N ILE A 255 -14.43 6.62 3.01
CA ILE A 255 -14.14 7.99 2.54
C ILE A 255 -13.54 7.94 1.14
N ASP A 256 -14.28 8.49 0.19
CA ASP A 256 -13.76 8.83 -1.14
C ASP A 256 -13.33 10.30 -1.16
N CYS A 257 -12.01 10.53 -1.19
CA CYS A 257 -11.42 11.87 -1.15
C CYS A 257 -11.79 12.74 -2.35
N LYS A 258 -12.31 12.19 -3.45
CA LYS A 258 -12.73 13.00 -4.61
C LYS A 258 -13.96 13.85 -4.32
N TYR A 259 -14.74 13.49 -3.30
CA TYR A 259 -15.92 14.25 -2.86
C TYR A 259 -15.63 15.16 -1.65
N LEU A 260 -14.39 15.21 -1.15
CA LEU A 260 -14.00 16.18 -0.12
C LEU A 260 -13.78 17.55 -0.74
N ASP A 261 -14.25 18.59 -0.07
CA ASP A 261 -14.12 19.98 -0.55
C ASP A 261 -12.70 20.56 -0.42
N ILE A 262 -11.82 19.84 0.28
CA ILE A 262 -10.43 20.22 0.51
C ILE A 262 -9.48 19.12 0.03
N PRO A 263 -8.25 19.47 -0.38
CA PRO A 263 -7.25 18.48 -0.79
C PRO A 263 -6.98 17.46 0.31
N ALA A 264 -7.28 16.19 0.04
CA ALA A 264 -7.17 15.14 1.03
C ALA A 264 -6.48 13.87 0.50
N CYS A 265 -5.92 13.10 1.43
CA CYS A 265 -5.37 11.76 1.19
C CYS A 265 -5.91 10.76 2.20
N ASN A 266 -6.35 9.60 1.71
CA ASN A 266 -6.82 8.51 2.56
C ASN A 266 -5.75 7.43 2.73
N PHE A 267 -5.14 7.40 3.91
CA PHE A 267 -4.14 6.42 4.35
C PHE A 267 -4.71 5.38 5.33
N ALA A 268 -6.04 5.27 5.44
CA ALA A 268 -6.64 4.12 6.09
C ALA A 268 -6.48 2.86 5.21
N LEU A 269 -6.27 1.73 5.86
CA LEU A 269 -6.05 0.42 5.23
C LEU A 269 -6.73 -0.69 6.04
N SER A 270 -7.03 -1.79 5.34
CA SER A 270 -7.59 -2.97 5.96
C SER A 270 -6.73 -3.49 7.10
N SER A 271 -7.35 -3.73 8.26
CA SER A 271 -6.68 -4.20 9.49
C SER A 271 -5.58 -3.26 10.02
N GLN A 272 -5.56 -1.98 9.65
CA GLN A 272 -4.62 -1.01 10.21
C GLN A 272 -4.99 -0.65 11.66
N ASP A 273 -4.00 -0.58 12.55
CA ASP A 273 -4.18 -0.25 13.96
C ASP A 273 -3.67 1.16 14.31
N LEU A 274 -3.85 1.54 15.58
CA LEU A 274 -3.41 2.84 16.10
C LEU A 274 -1.90 3.05 16.01
N PHE A 275 -1.11 1.98 16.09
CA PHE A 275 0.34 2.05 15.93
C PHE A 275 0.70 2.54 14.52
N TYR A 276 0.11 1.93 13.49
CA TYR A 276 0.38 2.34 12.12
C TYR A 276 -0.26 3.69 11.77
N ASP A 277 -1.43 4.03 12.31
CA ASP A 277 -2.00 5.39 12.17
C ASP A 277 -0.99 6.48 12.59
N TYR A 278 -0.42 6.33 13.80
CA TYR A 278 0.56 7.26 14.34
C TYR A 278 1.86 7.29 13.51
N ASN A 279 2.39 6.12 13.15
CA ASN A 279 3.65 6.04 12.41
C ASN A 279 3.53 6.52 10.96
N ILE A 280 2.36 6.34 10.33
CA ILE A 280 2.08 6.89 9.01
C ILE A 280 2.09 8.42 9.08
N LEU A 281 1.42 9.05 10.05
CA LEU A 281 1.50 10.51 10.20
C LEU A 281 2.96 10.95 10.37
N LYS A 282 3.69 10.32 11.29
CA LYS A 282 5.10 10.65 11.55
C LYS A 282 5.96 10.55 10.29
N TYR A 283 5.75 9.50 9.50
CA TYR A 283 6.43 9.32 8.21
C TYR A 283 6.06 10.42 7.22
N LEU A 284 4.78 10.75 7.08
CA LEU A 284 4.34 11.76 6.11
C LEU A 284 4.83 13.18 6.46
N LEU A 285 4.96 13.51 7.74
CA LEU A 285 5.43 14.84 8.20
C LEU A 285 6.85 15.20 7.76
N GLN A 286 7.65 14.24 7.28
CA GLN A 286 8.96 14.56 6.69
C GLN A 286 8.84 15.33 5.36
N PHE A 287 7.72 15.19 4.65
CA PHE A 287 7.43 15.86 3.37
C PHE A 287 6.78 17.23 3.62
N LYS A 288 7.59 18.18 4.10
CA LYS A 288 7.14 19.48 4.60
C LYS A 288 6.36 20.30 3.56
N ASP A 289 6.77 20.25 2.30
CA ASP A 289 6.12 20.94 1.18
C ASP A 289 4.65 20.50 1.06
N LYS A 290 4.40 19.19 1.11
CA LYS A 290 3.04 18.60 1.03
C LYS A 290 2.21 18.84 2.28
N MET A 291 2.85 18.73 3.44
CA MET A 291 2.17 18.68 4.74
C MET A 291 1.98 20.05 5.41
N SER A 292 2.61 21.10 4.90
CA SER A 292 2.55 22.47 5.44
C SER A 292 1.14 23.05 5.58
N ASN A 293 0.17 22.55 4.80
CA ASN A 293 -1.22 23.02 4.80
C ASN A 293 -2.17 22.07 5.53
N LEU A 294 -1.67 21.03 6.19
CA LEU A 294 -2.52 20.08 6.92
C LEU A 294 -3.28 20.85 8.02
N LYS A 295 -4.58 20.57 8.13
CA LYS A 295 -5.48 21.18 9.13
C LYS A 295 -6.17 20.13 9.96
N TYR A 296 -6.52 19.01 9.35
CA TYR A 296 -7.35 17.97 9.95
C TYR A 296 -6.73 16.60 9.75
N VAL A 297 -6.89 15.75 10.77
CA VAL A 297 -6.64 14.31 10.66
C VAL A 297 -7.90 13.59 11.12
N ILE A 298 -8.53 12.86 10.21
CA ILE A 298 -9.60 11.92 10.53
C ILE A 298 -8.95 10.63 11.00
N ILE A 299 -9.31 10.19 12.21
CA ILE A 299 -8.88 8.92 12.80
C ILE A 299 -10.11 8.00 12.82
N GLY A 300 -10.14 7.05 11.88
CA GLY A 300 -11.21 6.08 11.71
C GLY A 300 -11.09 4.93 12.71
N LEU A 301 -11.95 4.94 13.73
CA LEU A 301 -11.97 3.92 14.79
C LEU A 301 -13.25 3.10 14.76
N SER A 302 -13.19 1.92 15.38
CA SER A 302 -14.33 1.08 15.75
C SER A 302 -14.29 0.81 17.25
N TYR A 303 -15.37 0.29 17.82
CA TYR A 303 -15.46 0.06 19.26
C TYR A 303 -14.39 -0.88 19.82
N TYR A 304 -13.79 -1.73 18.97
CA TYR A 304 -12.71 -2.63 19.35
C TYR A 304 -11.30 -2.07 19.07
N SER A 305 -11.14 -0.88 18.48
CA SER A 305 -9.84 -0.37 18.01
C SER A 305 -8.76 -0.30 19.10
N PHE A 306 -9.12 -0.01 20.34
CA PHE A 306 -8.15 0.01 21.46
C PHE A 306 -7.69 -1.40 21.87
N ASP A 307 -8.45 -2.45 21.56
CA ASP A 307 -8.09 -3.84 21.83
C ASP A 307 -7.28 -4.47 20.69
N TYR A 308 -7.20 -3.79 19.53
CA TYR A 308 -6.62 -4.35 18.33
C TYR A 308 -5.14 -3.98 18.16
N ASP A 309 -4.33 -4.98 17.83
CA ASP A 309 -2.90 -4.85 17.49
C ASP A 309 -2.66 -5.71 16.26
N LEU A 310 -2.32 -5.07 15.14
CA LEU A 310 -2.09 -5.73 13.85
C LEU A 310 -0.99 -6.77 13.99
N SER A 311 0.09 -6.43 14.69
CA SER A 311 1.28 -7.26 14.85
C SER A 311 1.08 -8.52 15.69
N LYS A 312 0.02 -8.56 16.50
CA LYS A 312 -0.39 -9.74 17.28
C LYS A 312 -1.57 -10.51 16.66
N SER A 313 -2.14 -10.00 15.56
CA SER A 313 -3.33 -10.58 14.92
C SER A 313 -2.99 -11.60 13.83
N SER A 314 -4.02 -12.34 13.36
CA SER A 314 -3.90 -13.19 12.16
C SER A 314 -3.54 -12.39 10.89
N GLU A 315 -3.74 -11.08 10.90
CA GLU A 315 -3.44 -10.18 9.78
C GLU A 315 -2.02 -9.59 9.85
N ALA A 316 -1.17 -10.01 10.81
CA ALA A 316 0.19 -9.48 11.00
C ALA A 316 1.07 -9.55 9.74
N ILE A 317 0.76 -10.47 8.82
CA ILE A 317 1.36 -10.53 7.50
C ILE A 317 1.31 -9.19 6.75
N ARG A 318 0.27 -8.38 6.93
CA ARG A 318 0.08 -7.09 6.26
C ARG A 318 1.10 -6.03 6.65
N ILE A 319 1.87 -6.22 7.72
CA ILE A 319 2.96 -5.32 8.12
C ILE A 319 3.97 -5.09 6.99
N HIS A 320 4.14 -6.07 6.09
CA HIS A 320 5.04 -5.96 4.94
C HIS A 320 4.79 -4.69 4.11
N ARG A 321 3.54 -4.22 4.00
CA ARG A 321 3.18 -3.03 3.22
C ARG A 321 3.81 -1.73 3.74
N TYR A 322 4.16 -1.67 5.03
CA TYR A 322 4.78 -0.48 5.63
C TYR A 322 6.30 -0.55 5.67
N SER A 323 6.86 -1.75 5.68
CA SER A 323 8.24 -2.04 6.07
C SER A 323 9.35 -1.42 5.22
N GLU A 324 9.04 -0.96 4.00
CA GLU A 324 9.97 -0.19 3.18
C GLU A 324 10.16 1.25 3.72
N PHE A 325 9.11 1.81 4.33
CA PHE A 325 9.00 3.22 4.68
C PHE A 325 9.00 3.45 6.20
N ILE A 326 8.43 2.50 6.95
CA ILE A 326 8.32 2.48 8.41
C ILE A 326 9.07 1.25 8.90
N LYS A 327 10.27 1.46 9.46
CA LYS A 327 11.19 0.37 9.89
C LYS A 327 10.70 -0.38 11.13
N ASP A 328 9.81 0.23 11.92
CA ASP A 328 9.26 -0.36 13.13
C ASP A 328 8.12 -1.34 12.80
N ILE A 329 8.27 -2.57 13.28
CA ILE A 329 7.32 -3.69 13.07
C ILE A 329 6.49 -3.97 14.33
N HIS A 330 6.53 -3.04 15.30
CA HIS A 330 5.78 -3.08 16.55
C HIS A 330 6.08 -4.35 17.36
N ASN A 331 5.06 -5.11 17.77
CA ASN A 331 5.25 -6.34 18.54
C ASN A 331 5.55 -7.57 17.67
N TYR A 332 5.69 -7.41 16.34
CA TYR A 332 6.06 -8.51 15.46
C TYR A 332 7.55 -8.86 15.61
N THR A 333 7.89 -10.15 15.56
CA THR A 333 9.25 -10.61 15.87
C THR A 333 10.08 -10.97 14.64
N SER A 334 9.46 -11.25 13.50
CA SER A 334 10.15 -11.81 12.33
C SER A 334 10.35 -10.81 11.21
N LYS A 335 11.46 -10.06 11.24
CA LYS A 335 11.88 -9.16 10.13
C LYS A 335 12.08 -9.89 8.80
N LEU A 336 12.51 -11.15 8.85
CA LEU A 336 12.59 -11.96 7.63
C LEU A 336 11.22 -12.08 6.97
N SER A 337 10.21 -12.50 7.73
CA SER A 337 8.89 -12.79 7.15
C SER A 337 8.36 -11.56 6.45
N ILE A 338 8.54 -10.39 7.07
CA ILE A 338 8.24 -9.09 6.47
C ILE A 338 8.98 -8.89 5.13
N ASN A 339 10.28 -9.12 5.07
CA ASN A 339 11.08 -8.94 3.85
C ASN A 339 10.71 -9.93 2.74
N ILE A 340 10.47 -11.20 3.07
CA ILE A 340 10.02 -12.22 2.11
C ILE A 340 8.63 -11.82 1.58
N ASN A 341 7.69 -11.48 2.45
CA ASN A 341 6.33 -11.08 2.09
C ASN A 341 6.32 -9.86 1.18
N LYS A 342 7.11 -8.84 1.51
CA LYS A 342 7.25 -7.64 0.67
C LYS A 342 7.74 -7.99 -0.74
N SER A 343 8.70 -8.90 -0.83
CA SER A 343 9.31 -9.28 -2.12
C SER A 343 8.37 -10.12 -2.97
N LEU A 344 7.66 -11.06 -2.34
CA LEU A 344 6.60 -11.85 -2.97
C LEU A 344 5.45 -10.96 -3.42
N TYR A 345 4.99 -10.06 -2.55
CA TYR A 345 3.92 -9.09 -2.85
C TYR A 345 4.22 -8.33 -4.13
N ARG A 346 5.41 -7.74 -4.25
CA ARG A 346 5.85 -6.97 -5.44
C ARG A 346 6.06 -7.79 -6.70
N ALA A 347 6.20 -9.11 -6.56
CA ALA A 347 6.30 -10.00 -7.71
C ALA A 347 4.93 -10.48 -8.19
N MET A 348 3.91 -10.42 -7.32
CA MET A 348 2.58 -10.98 -7.58
C MET A 348 1.53 -9.93 -7.87
N HIS A 349 1.71 -8.71 -7.36
CA HIS A 349 0.69 -7.66 -7.38
C HIS A 349 1.28 -6.37 -7.93
N SER A 350 0.45 -5.67 -8.70
CA SER A 350 0.72 -4.37 -9.31
C SER A 350 -0.28 -3.31 -8.86
N LYS A 351 -0.02 -2.06 -9.24
CA LYS A 351 -0.98 -0.96 -9.05
C LYS A 351 -2.30 -1.24 -9.76
N GLU A 352 -2.26 -1.91 -10.90
CA GLU A 352 -3.47 -2.27 -11.63
C GLU A 352 -4.31 -3.29 -10.85
N ASP A 353 -3.67 -4.29 -10.22
CA ASP A 353 -4.37 -5.27 -9.37
C ASP A 353 -5.03 -4.60 -8.16
N TYR A 354 -4.33 -3.66 -7.53
CA TYR A 354 -4.89 -2.83 -6.46
C TYR A 354 -6.10 -2.02 -6.92
N ASN A 355 -5.99 -1.34 -8.07
CA ASN A 355 -7.09 -0.56 -8.64
C ASN A 355 -8.29 -1.44 -8.99
N LYS A 356 -8.06 -2.62 -9.58
CA LYS A 356 -9.11 -3.60 -9.89
C LYS A 356 -9.80 -4.08 -8.61
N MET A 357 -9.04 -4.45 -7.58
CA MET A 357 -9.61 -4.86 -6.29
C MET A 357 -10.47 -3.75 -5.68
N MET A 358 -9.99 -2.50 -5.68
CA MET A 358 -10.76 -1.37 -5.15
C MET A 358 -12.00 -1.09 -5.98
N LEU A 359 -11.92 -1.15 -7.31
CA LEU A 359 -13.08 -1.03 -8.18
C LEU A 359 -14.13 -2.11 -7.89
N VAL A 360 -13.71 -3.36 -7.64
CA VAL A 360 -14.63 -4.43 -7.24
C VAL A 360 -15.30 -4.08 -5.92
N LYS A 361 -14.54 -3.79 -4.84
CA LYS A 361 -15.12 -3.41 -3.53
C LYS A 361 -16.09 -2.23 -3.66
N MET A 362 -15.72 -1.20 -4.42
CA MET A 362 -16.52 0.01 -4.58
C MET A 362 -17.80 -0.20 -5.40
N ASN A 363 -17.82 -1.14 -6.35
CA ASN A 363 -18.98 -1.38 -7.22
C ASN A 363 -19.87 -2.54 -6.78
N THR A 364 -19.40 -3.39 -5.87
CA THR A 364 -20.20 -4.46 -5.28
C THR A 364 -21.24 -3.86 -4.33
N VAL A 365 -22.48 -4.29 -4.49
CA VAL A 365 -23.53 -4.10 -3.49
C VAL A 365 -23.53 -5.36 -2.63
N MET A 366 -23.67 -5.16 -1.31
CA MET A 366 -23.73 -6.23 -0.34
C MET A 366 -24.72 -7.29 -0.80
N TYR A 367 -24.33 -8.56 -0.66
CA TYR A 367 -25.17 -9.70 -0.93
C TYR A 367 -24.95 -10.74 0.17
N ASN A 368 -25.94 -11.57 0.47
CA ASN A 368 -25.87 -12.51 1.59
C ASN A 368 -25.04 -13.78 1.31
N GLU A 369 -24.25 -13.80 0.25
CA GLU A 369 -23.23 -14.82 0.05
C GLU A 369 -22.16 -14.70 1.15
N ASN A 370 -21.76 -15.84 1.72
CA ASN A 370 -20.81 -15.93 2.85
C ASN A 370 -21.28 -15.27 4.16
N ALA A 371 -22.59 -15.20 4.40
CA ALA A 371 -23.17 -14.68 5.64
C ALA A 371 -22.51 -15.28 6.91
N GLU A 372 -22.30 -16.59 6.96
CA GLU A 372 -21.66 -17.26 8.11
C GLU A 372 -20.26 -16.73 8.43
N VAL A 373 -19.44 -16.50 7.39
CA VAL A 373 -18.09 -15.94 7.54
C VAL A 373 -18.15 -14.50 8.04
N GLN A 374 -19.04 -13.69 7.45
CA GLN A 374 -19.21 -12.29 7.85
C GLN A 374 -19.76 -12.15 9.28
N GLU A 375 -20.69 -13.02 9.68
CA GLU A 375 -21.18 -13.09 11.06
C GLU A 375 -20.09 -13.55 12.03
N TYR A 376 -19.27 -14.53 11.65
CA TYR A 376 -18.13 -14.96 12.45
C TYR A 376 -17.15 -13.82 12.71
N ILE A 377 -16.80 -13.06 11.67
CA ILE A 377 -15.92 -11.87 11.78
C ILE A 377 -16.55 -10.83 12.71
N ALA A 378 -17.84 -10.52 12.54
CA ALA A 378 -18.54 -9.55 13.38
C ALA A 378 -18.59 -9.98 14.85
N LYS A 379 -18.86 -11.26 15.13
CA LYS A 379 -18.81 -11.84 16.49
C LYS A 379 -17.40 -11.76 17.08
N HIS A 380 -16.38 -12.08 16.27
CA HIS A 380 -15.00 -12.00 16.71
C HIS A 380 -14.60 -10.57 17.10
N HIS A 381 -14.95 -9.58 16.26
CA HIS A 381 -14.74 -8.16 16.58
C HIS A 381 -15.50 -7.73 17.84
N ALA A 382 -16.77 -8.14 17.97
CA ALA A 382 -17.60 -7.81 19.13
C ALA A 382 -17.11 -8.45 20.44
N ALA A 383 -16.38 -9.56 20.36
CA ALA A 383 -15.84 -10.29 21.51
C ALA A 383 -14.41 -9.89 21.91
N MET A 384 -13.78 -8.91 21.24
CA MET A 384 -12.39 -8.54 21.52
C MET A 384 -12.18 -8.06 22.96
N CYS A 385 -11.20 -8.64 23.63
CA CYS A 385 -10.85 -8.29 25.00
C CYS A 385 -9.35 -8.52 25.24
N HIS A 386 -8.57 -7.46 25.09
CA HIS A 386 -7.12 -7.51 25.18
C HIS A 386 -6.59 -6.40 26.10
N PRO A 387 -6.68 -6.56 27.44
CA PRO A 387 -6.37 -5.48 28.39
C PRO A 387 -4.96 -4.89 28.26
N GLU A 388 -3.94 -5.72 27.98
CA GLU A 388 -2.58 -5.22 27.78
C GLU A 388 -2.44 -4.42 26.48
N THR A 389 -3.12 -4.86 25.41
CA THR A 389 -3.21 -4.08 24.16
C THR A 389 -3.93 -2.76 24.39
N VAL A 390 -5.00 -2.73 25.19
CA VAL A 390 -5.68 -1.47 25.57
C VAL A 390 -4.75 -0.51 26.28
N LYS A 391 -3.94 -0.99 27.24
CA LYS A 391 -2.96 -0.14 27.95
C LYS A 391 -1.93 0.45 26.96
N GLU A 392 -1.38 -0.39 26.10
CA GLU A 392 -0.41 0.02 25.08
C GLU A 392 -1.01 1.03 24.08
N ASN A 393 -2.20 0.74 23.55
CA ASN A 393 -2.89 1.60 22.59
C ASN A 393 -3.33 2.93 23.19
N LYS A 394 -3.63 3.01 24.48
CA LYS A 394 -3.83 4.31 25.16
C LYS A 394 -2.57 5.18 25.13
N ILE A 395 -1.38 4.58 25.29
CA ILE A 395 -0.11 5.30 25.21
C ILE A 395 0.15 5.74 23.76
N ILE A 396 -0.04 4.86 22.79
CA ILE A 396 0.12 5.18 21.36
C ILE A 396 -0.83 6.31 20.95
N PHE A 397 -2.11 6.21 21.33
CA PHE A 397 -3.11 7.22 21.02
C PHE A 397 -2.77 8.57 21.68
N LYS A 398 -2.29 8.55 22.93
CA LYS A 398 -1.77 9.77 23.59
C LYS A 398 -0.64 10.41 22.76
N ASN A 399 0.38 9.63 22.38
CA ASN A 399 1.50 10.13 21.58
C ASN A 399 1.03 10.69 20.22
N TYR A 400 0.02 10.05 19.62
CA TYR A 400 -0.58 10.52 18.37
C TYR A 400 -1.26 11.88 18.55
N LEU A 401 -2.06 12.05 19.60
CA LEU A 401 -2.72 13.32 19.92
C LEU A 401 -1.71 14.42 20.30
N GLU A 402 -0.65 14.09 21.05
CA GLU A 402 0.44 15.01 21.39
C GLU A 402 1.19 15.49 20.15
N LEU A 403 1.49 14.58 19.21
CA LEU A 403 2.09 14.94 17.94
C LEU A 403 1.18 15.92 17.18
N LEU A 404 -0.10 15.59 16.99
CA LEU A 404 -1.08 16.46 16.33
C LEU A 404 -1.17 17.85 16.98
N LYS A 405 -1.22 17.89 18.32
CA LYS A 405 -1.23 19.14 19.09
C LYS A 405 0.03 19.96 18.86
N SER A 406 1.21 19.33 18.83
CA SER A 406 2.49 20.02 18.64
C SER A 406 2.62 20.73 17.29
N ILE A 407 1.90 20.24 16.27
CA ILE A 407 1.85 20.82 14.92
C ILE A 407 0.51 21.51 14.62
N ASN A 408 -0.28 21.80 15.66
CA ASN A 408 -1.56 22.51 15.58
C ASN A 408 -2.58 21.90 14.60
N ILE A 409 -2.64 20.57 14.55
CA ILE A 409 -3.58 19.82 13.73
C ILE A 409 -4.76 19.34 14.57
N LYS A 410 -5.97 19.45 14.02
CA LYS A 410 -7.18 19.04 14.71
C LYS A 410 -7.49 17.55 14.48
N PRO A 411 -7.49 16.70 15.52
CA PRO A 411 -7.98 15.33 15.41
C PRO A 411 -9.51 15.31 15.29
N VAL A 412 -10.03 14.45 14.42
CA VAL A 412 -11.45 14.13 14.31
C VAL A 412 -11.62 12.62 14.37
N ILE A 413 -12.29 12.12 15.41
CA ILE A 413 -12.57 10.70 15.55
C ILE A 413 -13.87 10.39 14.81
N VAL A 414 -13.83 9.38 13.94
CA VAL A 414 -15.01 8.93 13.19
C VAL A 414 -15.18 7.43 13.40
N VAL A 415 -16.36 7.03 13.87
CA VAL A 415 -16.82 5.64 13.85
C VAL A 415 -17.78 5.50 12.68
N PHE A 416 -17.39 4.70 11.70
CA PHE A 416 -18.09 4.55 10.44
C PHE A 416 -19.35 3.69 10.58
N PRO A 417 -20.36 3.91 9.71
CA PRO A 417 -21.56 3.09 9.71
C PRO A 417 -21.28 1.64 9.35
N THR A 418 -22.09 0.77 9.91
CA THR A 418 -22.10 -0.66 9.59
C THR A 418 -23.53 -1.10 9.29
N SER A 419 -23.71 -2.19 8.56
CA SER A 419 -25.05 -2.70 8.28
C SER A 419 -25.69 -3.28 9.54
N ASN A 420 -27.03 -3.41 9.52
CA ASN A 420 -27.79 -4.12 10.56
C ASN A 420 -27.34 -5.58 10.76
N TYR A 421 -26.77 -6.21 9.73
CA TYR A 421 -26.20 -7.56 9.84
C TYR A 421 -24.93 -7.60 10.69
N HIS A 422 -24.20 -6.49 10.82
CA HIS A 422 -22.98 -6.39 11.61
C HIS A 422 -23.25 -5.91 13.04
N HIS A 423 -23.90 -4.76 13.20
CA HIS A 423 -24.01 -4.14 14.53
C HIS A 423 -24.96 -4.85 15.50
N LYS A 424 -25.76 -5.82 15.04
CA LYS A 424 -26.53 -6.73 15.89
C LYS A 424 -25.66 -7.56 16.85
N PHE A 425 -24.38 -7.76 16.52
CA PHE A 425 -23.45 -8.49 17.40
C PHE A 425 -22.82 -7.61 18.49
N PHE A 426 -23.00 -6.30 18.43
CA PHE A 426 -22.47 -5.32 19.39
C PHE A 426 -23.53 -4.84 20.39
N GLU A 427 -24.53 -5.68 20.70
CA GLU A 427 -25.68 -5.30 21.52
C GLU A 427 -25.41 -5.25 23.03
N ASP A 428 -24.38 -5.95 23.53
CA ASP A 428 -24.03 -5.93 24.96
C ASP A 428 -23.52 -4.56 25.45
N GLY A 429 -23.11 -3.69 24.52
CA GLY A 429 -22.60 -2.35 24.78
C GLY A 429 -21.26 -2.29 25.53
N VAL A 430 -20.62 -3.42 25.84
CA VAL A 430 -19.40 -3.47 26.66
C VAL A 430 -18.24 -2.78 25.95
N LEU A 431 -18.00 -3.15 24.68
CA LEU A 431 -16.99 -2.52 23.84
C LEU A 431 -17.24 -1.03 23.67
N LYS A 432 -18.48 -0.66 23.33
CA LYS A 432 -18.88 0.73 23.16
C LYS A 432 -18.60 1.54 24.42
N LYS A 433 -19.01 1.04 25.59
CA LYS A 433 -18.78 1.70 26.88
C LYS A 433 -17.29 1.86 27.17
N ARG A 434 -16.48 0.82 26.96
CA ARG A 434 -15.02 0.90 27.13
C ARG A 434 -14.40 1.93 26.19
N PHE A 435 -14.79 1.91 24.91
CA PHE A 435 -14.32 2.84 23.89
C PHE A 435 -14.60 4.29 24.29
N TYR A 436 -15.83 4.63 24.67
CA TYR A 436 -16.18 5.98 25.09
C TYR A 436 -15.53 6.40 26.41
N ASN A 437 -15.42 5.50 27.39
CA ASN A 437 -14.69 5.78 28.63
C ASN A 437 -13.24 6.21 28.34
N ILE A 438 -12.56 5.50 27.41
CA ILE A 438 -11.19 5.86 27.01
C ILE A 438 -11.18 7.23 26.31
N LEU A 439 -12.09 7.49 25.37
CA LEU A 439 -12.14 8.77 24.66
C LEU A 439 -12.47 9.96 25.59
N GLU A 440 -13.29 9.76 26.62
CA GLU A 440 -13.62 10.78 27.62
C GLU A 440 -12.38 11.17 28.45
N GLU A 441 -11.47 10.24 28.73
CA GLU A 441 -10.19 10.54 29.39
C GLU A 441 -9.38 11.55 28.57
N PHE A 442 -9.29 11.36 27.25
CA PHE A 442 -8.54 12.23 26.35
C PHE A 442 -9.29 13.51 25.95
N SER A 443 -10.63 13.48 25.91
CA SER A 443 -11.43 14.63 25.49
C SER A 443 -11.23 15.85 26.40
N LYS A 444 -10.94 15.61 27.69
CA LYS A 444 -10.62 16.66 28.68
C LYS A 444 -9.36 17.46 28.32
N GLU A 445 -8.39 16.84 27.65
CA GLU A 445 -7.08 17.43 27.36
C GLU A 445 -6.92 17.89 25.91
N TYR A 446 -7.59 17.23 24.96
CA TYR A 446 -7.38 17.44 23.53
C TYR A 446 -8.61 17.94 22.76
N ASN A 447 -9.74 18.20 23.43
CA ASN A 447 -10.99 18.69 22.82
C ASN A 447 -11.41 17.86 21.58
N LEU A 448 -11.48 16.54 21.77
CA LEU A 448 -11.76 15.59 20.69
C LEU A 448 -13.20 15.74 20.19
N LYS A 449 -13.37 15.83 18.87
CA LYS A 449 -14.68 15.64 18.23
C LYS A 449 -14.83 14.17 17.86
N VAL A 450 -15.93 13.56 18.28
CA VAL A 450 -16.27 12.17 17.97
C VAL A 450 -17.58 12.16 17.19
N PHE A 451 -17.56 11.59 16.00
CA PHE A 451 -18.75 11.35 15.18
C PHE A 451 -18.97 9.85 15.06
N ASP A 452 -20.03 9.34 15.66
CA ASP A 452 -20.33 7.91 15.70
C ASP A 452 -21.57 7.58 14.87
N TYR A 453 -21.34 6.92 13.75
CA TYR A 453 -22.36 6.47 12.82
C TYR A 453 -22.56 4.95 12.84
N PHE A 454 -21.97 4.23 13.80
CA PHE A 454 -21.91 2.75 13.80
C PHE A 454 -23.28 2.08 13.62
N LYS A 455 -24.31 2.62 14.27
CA LYS A 455 -25.73 2.24 14.15
C LYS A 455 -26.55 3.39 13.56
N SER A 456 -26.19 3.84 12.36
CA SER A 456 -26.84 4.99 11.71
C SER A 456 -27.92 4.55 10.73
N ASP A 457 -29.15 5.01 10.96
CA ASP A 457 -30.30 4.81 10.04
C ASP A 457 -30.18 5.66 8.76
N LEU A 458 -29.14 6.48 8.64
CA LEU A 458 -28.88 7.22 7.41
C LEU A 458 -28.45 6.29 6.28
N PHE A 459 -27.94 5.09 6.55
CA PHE A 459 -27.39 4.19 5.53
C PHE A 459 -28.28 2.98 5.35
N ASP A 460 -28.50 2.58 4.09
CA ASP A 460 -29.28 1.39 3.75
C ASP A 460 -28.41 0.30 3.12
N TYR A 461 -29.01 -0.85 2.85
CA TYR A 461 -28.35 -2.02 2.27
C TYR A 461 -27.50 -1.72 1.03
N ASN A 462 -27.97 -0.81 0.17
CA ASN A 462 -27.31 -0.45 -1.09
C ASN A 462 -26.09 0.46 -0.90
N ASP A 463 -25.85 0.94 0.33
CA ASP A 463 -24.67 1.73 0.67
C ASP A 463 -23.47 0.85 1.04
N PHE A 464 -23.64 -0.45 1.22
CA PHE A 464 -22.61 -1.39 1.66
C PHE A 464 -22.17 -2.36 0.55
N TRP A 465 -20.92 -2.86 0.61
CA TRP A 465 -20.47 -3.99 -0.21
C TRP A 465 -20.31 -5.29 0.59
N ASP A 466 -20.15 -5.20 1.91
CA ASP A 466 -20.21 -6.31 2.86
C ASP A 466 -20.85 -5.85 4.19
N TYR A 467 -20.87 -6.69 5.22
CA TYR A 467 -21.57 -6.40 6.47
C TYR A 467 -21.06 -5.13 7.19
N SER A 468 -19.81 -4.75 7.00
CA SER A 468 -19.14 -3.67 7.75
C SER A 468 -18.63 -2.51 6.90
N HIS A 469 -18.58 -2.65 5.57
CA HIS A 469 -17.87 -1.72 4.71
C HIS A 469 -18.77 -1.09 3.64
N LEU A 470 -18.60 0.22 3.46
CA LEU A 470 -19.34 1.01 2.48
C LEU A 470 -18.83 0.77 1.06
N ASN A 471 -19.75 0.73 0.10
CA ASN A 471 -19.43 0.76 -1.33
C ASN A 471 -19.32 2.22 -1.83
N LYS A 472 -19.20 2.45 -3.15
CA LYS A 472 -19.07 3.81 -3.71
C LYS A 472 -20.19 4.77 -3.35
N ASN A 473 -21.44 4.28 -3.21
CA ASN A 473 -22.60 5.11 -2.90
C ASN A 473 -22.55 5.52 -1.42
N GLY A 474 -22.34 4.54 -0.55
CA GLY A 474 -22.17 4.77 0.88
C GLY A 474 -20.97 5.65 1.20
N ALA A 475 -19.83 5.43 0.53
CA ALA A 475 -18.62 6.23 0.69
C ALA A 475 -18.83 7.68 0.27
N LYS A 476 -19.50 7.93 -0.87
CA LYS A 476 -19.86 9.28 -1.30
C LYS A 476 -20.72 9.98 -0.24
N LYS A 477 -21.78 9.31 0.19
CA LYS A 477 -22.73 9.81 1.19
C LYS A 477 -22.06 10.12 2.53
N MET A 478 -21.20 9.23 3.00
CA MET A 478 -20.41 9.42 4.22
C MET A 478 -19.43 10.60 4.06
N THR A 479 -18.74 10.72 2.93
CA THR A 479 -17.86 11.87 2.65
C THR A 479 -18.63 13.20 2.68
N GLU A 480 -19.82 13.26 2.07
CA GLU A 480 -20.66 14.46 2.06
C GLU A 480 -21.13 14.86 3.47
N ILE A 481 -21.48 13.89 4.31
CA ILE A 481 -21.76 14.12 5.74
C ILE A 481 -20.54 14.72 6.45
N LEU A 482 -19.34 14.17 6.18
CA LEU A 482 -18.10 14.63 6.80
C LEU A 482 -17.71 16.05 6.36
N ASN A 483 -17.95 16.44 5.11
CA ASN A 483 -17.75 17.82 4.66
C ASN A 483 -18.53 18.79 5.56
N ASN A 484 -19.80 18.51 5.83
CA ASN A 484 -20.66 19.39 6.64
C ASN A 484 -20.15 19.52 8.08
N VAL A 485 -19.83 18.39 8.74
CA VAL A 485 -19.50 18.40 10.18
C VAL A 485 -18.04 18.77 10.49
N ILE A 486 -17.11 18.55 9.56
CA ILE A 486 -15.69 18.88 9.74
C ILE A 486 -15.39 20.28 9.24
N LEU A 487 -15.91 20.64 8.06
CA LEU A 487 -15.60 21.91 7.39
C LEU A 487 -16.56 23.05 7.79
N ASN A 488 -17.55 22.75 8.65
CA ASN A 488 -18.58 23.69 9.12
C ASN A 488 -19.33 24.36 7.95
N LYS A 489 -19.88 23.55 7.04
CA LYS A 489 -20.80 24.04 6.01
C LYS A 489 -22.24 24.06 6.49
#